data_AF-A0A7Y1XAW9-F1
#
_entry.id   AF-A0A7Y1XAW9-F1
#
_cell.length_a   1.000
_cell.length_b   1.000
_cell.length_c   1.000
_cell.angle_alpha   90.00
_cell.angle_beta   90.00
_cell.angle_gamma   90.00
#
_symmetry.space_group_name_H-M   'P 1'
#
loop_
_entity.id
_entity.type
_entity.pdbx_description
1 polymer ?
#
loop_
_entity_poly.entity_id
_entity_poly.type
_entity_poly.pdbx_seq_one_letter_code
_entity_poly.pdbx_strand_id
1 'polypeptide(L)'
;ALAYRENHIVSRAIAARVSSEADYSFDAADGSKHHMWKIEGDAAANICQQFRDELYITDGHHRLAAASHVAAKEGRLDPHLPAGLFSSGELHLRSFARCVVDPGINTREIIARIREDHVLEPISRLEIRPTERFEFGVELEGETYRLRIAPRLIPDDVYHSLDVNLLQDLILDPLFGITNPRNDPRLRFIADQPGAEEDQIPCQAWFLPYPASVADVMTVADSGLAMPPKSTLFTPKLPSGLVIRELDKT
;
A
#
# COMPACT_ATOMS: atom_id res chain seq x y z
N ALA A 1 5.07 -9.72 -5.74
CA ALA A 1 4.95 -10.11 -4.32
C ALA A 1 3.51 -10.51 -4.09
N LEU A 2 3.33 -11.59 -3.34
CA LEU A 2 2.04 -12.13 -2.95
C LEU A 2 1.98 -12.18 -1.43
N ALA A 3 0.79 -12.03 -0.87
CA ALA A 3 0.54 -12.26 0.55
C ALA A 3 -0.31 -13.51 0.75
N TYR A 4 -0.13 -14.14 1.89
CA TYR A 4 -0.97 -15.22 2.39
C TYR A 4 -1.43 -14.87 3.81
N ARG A 5 -2.58 -15.41 4.23
CA ARG A 5 -3.04 -15.27 5.62
C ARG A 5 -2.08 -15.97 6.55
N GLU A 6 -1.87 -15.42 7.74
CA GLU A 6 -1.00 -16.05 8.75
C GLU A 6 -1.26 -17.55 8.89
N ASN A 7 -0.18 -18.33 8.74
CA ASN A 7 -0.23 -19.78 8.86
C ASN A 7 0.86 -20.23 9.83
N HIS A 8 0.44 -20.66 11.03
CA HIS A 8 1.34 -21.10 12.10
C HIS A 8 2.23 -22.29 11.73
N ILE A 9 1.86 -23.12 10.75
CA ILE A 9 2.71 -24.22 10.25
C ILE A 9 3.88 -23.62 9.47
N VAL A 10 3.58 -22.71 8.54
CA VAL A 10 4.58 -21.99 7.74
C VAL A 10 5.49 -21.17 8.64
N SER A 11 4.93 -20.38 9.55
CA SER A 11 5.70 -19.53 10.47
C SER A 11 6.66 -20.35 11.34
N ARG A 12 6.22 -21.50 11.87
CA ARG A 12 7.09 -22.39 12.65
C ARG A 12 8.21 -23.00 11.81
N ALA A 13 7.91 -23.43 10.58
CA ALA A 13 8.90 -24.00 9.68
C ALA A 13 9.97 -22.97 9.27
N ILE A 14 9.55 -21.74 8.95
CA ILE A 14 10.46 -20.61 8.69
C ILE A 14 11.29 -20.31 9.92
N ALA A 15 10.66 -20.13 11.10
CA ALA A 15 11.35 -19.83 12.36
C ALA A 15 12.43 -20.88 12.70
N ALA A 16 12.12 -22.16 12.52
CA ALA A 16 13.07 -23.24 12.72
C ALA A 16 14.26 -23.13 11.76
N ARG A 17 14.03 -22.80 10.47
CA ARG A 17 15.13 -22.65 9.51
C ARG A 17 16.00 -21.43 9.80
N VAL A 18 15.40 -20.28 10.10
CA VAL A 18 16.15 -19.02 10.30
C VAL A 18 16.96 -19.00 11.61
N SER A 19 16.73 -19.97 12.51
CA SER A 19 17.56 -20.18 13.70
C SER A 19 18.95 -20.76 13.41
N SER A 20 19.20 -21.28 12.20
CA SER A 20 20.52 -21.70 11.77
C SER A 20 21.27 -20.57 11.06
N GLU A 21 22.56 -20.77 10.79
CA GLU A 21 23.33 -19.88 9.93
C GLU A 21 22.66 -19.74 8.55
N ALA A 22 22.72 -18.52 8.00
CA ALA A 22 22.18 -18.19 6.68
C ALA A 22 23.05 -18.77 5.57
N ASP A 23 22.43 -19.29 4.51
CA ASP A 23 23.18 -19.82 3.36
C ASP A 23 23.80 -18.69 2.53
N TYR A 24 23.15 -17.51 2.55
CA TYR A 24 23.67 -16.30 1.93
C TYR A 24 23.47 -15.11 2.86
N SER A 25 24.48 -14.24 2.93
CA SER A 25 24.45 -13.01 3.72
C SER A 25 25.20 -11.92 2.97
N PHE A 26 24.60 -10.73 2.83
CA PHE A 26 25.25 -9.58 2.20
C PHE A 26 24.66 -8.26 2.71
N ASP A 27 25.46 -7.20 2.62
CA ASP A 27 25.05 -5.82 2.85
C ASP A 27 24.59 -5.20 1.52
N ALA A 28 23.41 -4.58 1.51
CA ALA A 28 22.89 -3.83 0.38
C ALA A 28 23.49 -2.41 0.33
N ALA A 29 23.39 -1.76 -0.84
CA ALA A 29 23.92 -0.41 -1.04
C ALA A 29 23.26 0.67 -0.16
N ASP A 30 22.05 0.40 0.34
CA ASP A 30 21.33 1.26 1.29
C ASP A 30 21.72 1.01 2.75
N GLY A 31 22.69 0.12 3.00
CA GLY A 31 23.14 -0.27 4.33
C GLY A 31 22.30 -1.36 5.00
N SER A 32 21.23 -1.83 4.36
CA SER A 32 20.42 -2.94 4.87
C SER A 32 21.20 -4.26 4.82
N LYS A 33 21.04 -5.09 5.85
CA LYS A 33 21.59 -6.45 5.88
C LYS A 33 20.54 -7.45 5.44
N HIS A 34 20.93 -8.31 4.50
CA HIS A 34 20.06 -9.36 3.99
C HIS A 34 20.65 -10.73 4.29
N HIS A 35 19.78 -11.62 4.76
CA HIS A 35 20.08 -13.02 5.02
C HIS A 35 19.07 -13.89 4.29
N MET A 36 19.54 -14.96 3.66
CA MET A 36 18.70 -15.88 2.90
C MET A 36 19.01 -17.32 3.29
N TRP A 37 17.94 -18.08 3.51
CA TRP A 37 17.99 -19.50 3.80
C TRP A 37 17.26 -20.25 2.70
N LYS A 38 17.93 -21.26 2.17
CA LYS A 38 17.42 -22.23 1.24
C LYS A 38 16.74 -23.35 2.03
N ILE A 39 15.58 -23.77 1.54
CA ILE A 39 14.80 -24.91 2.07
C ILE A 39 14.54 -25.86 0.91
N GLU A 40 14.84 -27.14 1.09
CA GLU A 40 14.72 -28.18 0.06
C GLU A 40 14.01 -29.43 0.60
N GLY A 41 13.70 -30.38 -0.29
CA GLY A 41 13.14 -31.68 0.05
C GLY A 41 11.77 -31.60 0.71
N ASP A 42 11.51 -32.51 1.65
CA ASP A 42 10.22 -32.65 2.31
C ASP A 42 9.80 -31.39 3.06
N ALA A 43 10.75 -30.64 3.64
CA ALA A 43 10.46 -29.39 4.33
C ALA A 43 9.89 -28.34 3.37
N ALA A 44 10.49 -28.20 2.18
CA ALA A 44 9.97 -27.30 1.15
C ALA A 44 8.60 -27.75 0.65
N ALA A 45 8.43 -29.06 0.39
CA ALA A 45 7.15 -29.61 -0.04
C ALA A 45 6.05 -29.35 0.99
N ASN A 46 6.31 -29.58 2.28
CA ASN A 46 5.36 -29.36 3.38
C ASN A 46 4.93 -27.89 3.50
N ILE A 47 5.86 -26.95 3.34
CA ILE A 47 5.57 -25.51 3.30
C ILE A 47 4.71 -25.17 2.09
N CYS A 48 5.09 -25.62 0.90
CA CYS A 48 4.36 -25.35 -0.34
C CYS A 48 2.91 -25.86 -0.30
N GLN A 49 2.65 -26.98 0.36
CA GLN A 49 1.29 -27.51 0.53
C GLN A 49 0.37 -26.59 1.32
N GLN A 50 0.91 -25.67 2.13
CA GLN A 50 0.13 -24.71 2.90
C GLN A 50 -0.38 -23.53 2.07
N PHE A 51 0.11 -23.35 0.84
CA PHE A 51 -0.26 -22.23 -0.04
C PHE A 51 -1.25 -22.65 -1.14
N ARG A 52 -2.02 -23.72 -0.93
CA ARG A 52 -2.94 -24.27 -1.95
C ARG A 52 -4.25 -23.50 -2.11
N ASP A 53 -4.55 -22.63 -1.16
CA ASP A 53 -5.79 -21.84 -1.15
C ASP A 53 -5.59 -20.51 -1.89
N GLU A 54 -5.86 -19.40 -1.21
CA GLU A 54 -5.90 -18.06 -1.78
C GLU A 54 -4.61 -17.28 -1.50
N LEU A 55 -4.10 -16.62 -2.54
CA LEU A 55 -2.97 -15.72 -2.49
C LEU A 55 -3.38 -14.34 -2.98
N TYR A 56 -2.94 -13.31 -2.26
CA TYR A 56 -3.31 -11.92 -2.53
C TYR A 56 -2.16 -11.20 -3.25
N ILE A 57 -2.44 -10.51 -4.35
CA ILE A 57 -1.39 -9.76 -5.06
C ILE A 57 -1.12 -8.45 -4.31
N THR A 58 0.06 -8.33 -3.71
CA THR A 58 0.47 -7.10 -3.00
C THR A 58 1.33 -6.18 -3.87
N ASP A 59 2.07 -6.75 -4.82
CA ASP A 59 2.81 -5.98 -5.82
C ASP A 59 3.01 -6.83 -7.09
N GLY A 60 2.96 -6.17 -8.25
CA GLY A 60 3.20 -6.81 -9.55
C GLY A 60 1.97 -7.30 -10.30
N HIS A 61 0.79 -6.69 -10.08
CA HIS A 61 -0.43 -6.95 -10.87
C HIS A 61 -0.17 -6.98 -12.39
N HIS A 62 0.50 -5.96 -12.92
CA HIS A 62 0.86 -5.91 -14.34
C HIS A 62 1.85 -7.01 -14.76
N ARG A 63 2.82 -7.37 -13.89
CA ARG A 63 3.80 -8.43 -14.17
C ARG A 63 3.12 -9.80 -14.26
N LEU A 64 2.23 -10.09 -13.32
CA LEU A 64 1.47 -11.34 -13.33
C LEU A 64 0.53 -11.43 -14.54
N ALA A 65 -0.19 -10.35 -14.85
CA ALA A 65 -1.08 -10.29 -16.02
C ALA A 65 -0.31 -10.50 -17.33
N ALA A 66 0.85 -9.84 -17.50
CA ALA A 66 1.71 -10.02 -18.67
C ALA A 66 2.24 -11.45 -18.78
N ALA A 67 2.73 -12.04 -17.68
CA ALA A 67 3.21 -13.41 -17.65
C ALA A 67 2.11 -14.42 -18.02
N SER A 68 0.90 -14.23 -17.49
CA SER A 68 -0.28 -15.03 -17.83
C SER A 68 -0.64 -14.93 -19.31
N HIS A 69 -0.64 -13.72 -19.87
CA HIS A 69 -0.91 -13.50 -21.28
C HIS A 69 0.11 -14.18 -22.20
N VAL A 70 1.41 -14.09 -21.87
CA VAL A 70 2.48 -14.76 -22.62
C VAL A 70 2.33 -16.28 -22.53
N ALA A 71 2.11 -16.82 -21.34
CA ALA A 71 1.92 -18.26 -21.14
C ALA A 71 0.74 -18.81 -21.95
N ALA A 72 -0.39 -18.07 -21.97
CA ALA A 72 -1.56 -18.43 -22.78
C ALA A 72 -1.25 -18.41 -24.28
N LYS A 73 -0.53 -17.39 -24.76
CA LYS A 73 -0.12 -17.28 -26.17
C LYS A 73 0.83 -18.40 -26.61
N GLU A 74 1.70 -18.85 -25.71
CA GLU A 74 2.65 -19.96 -25.94
C GLU A 74 2.02 -21.34 -25.74
N GLY A 75 0.77 -21.43 -25.30
CA GLY A 75 0.10 -22.71 -25.01
C GLY A 75 0.71 -23.46 -23.83
N ARG A 76 1.35 -22.76 -22.88
CA ARG A 76 1.97 -23.38 -21.70
C ARG A 76 0.89 -23.86 -20.75
N LEU A 77 0.83 -25.17 -20.54
CA LEU A 77 -0.15 -25.80 -19.64
C LEU A 77 0.22 -25.63 -18.15
N ASP A 78 1.49 -25.37 -17.85
CA ASP A 78 1.97 -25.25 -16.47
C ASP A 78 3.01 -24.11 -16.30
N PRO A 79 2.58 -22.84 -16.45
CA PRO A 79 3.47 -21.70 -16.36
C PRO A 79 3.84 -21.38 -14.91
N HIS A 80 5.14 -21.46 -14.62
CA HIS A 80 5.70 -21.09 -13.32
C HIS A 80 6.39 -19.72 -13.39
N LEU A 81 6.14 -18.90 -12.37
CA LEU A 81 6.79 -17.61 -12.17
C LEU A 81 7.36 -17.52 -10.75
N PRO A 82 8.59 -16.97 -10.58
CA PRO A 82 9.11 -16.67 -9.25
C PRO A 82 8.18 -15.68 -8.52
N ALA A 83 7.79 -16.03 -7.30
CA ALA A 83 6.98 -15.19 -6.44
C ALA A 83 7.59 -15.14 -5.03
N GLY A 84 7.62 -13.94 -4.45
CA GLY A 84 7.83 -13.77 -3.01
C GLY A 84 6.50 -13.85 -2.30
N LEU A 85 6.40 -14.73 -1.29
CA LEU A 85 5.23 -14.93 -0.44
C LEU A 85 5.50 -14.32 0.93
N PHE A 86 4.60 -13.47 1.40
CA PHE A 86 4.72 -12.76 2.67
C PHE A 86 3.53 -13.05 3.57
N SER A 87 3.76 -13.33 4.85
CA SER A 87 2.66 -13.48 5.80
C SER A 87 1.97 -12.12 5.96
N SER A 88 0.63 -12.12 6.06
CA SER A 88 -0.13 -10.88 6.27
C SER A 88 0.31 -10.09 7.50
N GLY A 89 0.73 -10.78 8.56
CA GLY A 89 1.22 -10.14 9.80
C GLY A 89 2.63 -9.56 9.71
N GLU A 90 3.38 -9.88 8.66
CA GLU A 90 4.73 -9.35 8.42
C GLU A 90 4.72 -8.15 7.47
N LEU A 91 3.58 -7.87 6.85
CA LEU A 91 3.38 -6.77 5.93
C LEU A 91 2.80 -5.56 6.64
N HIS A 92 3.33 -4.40 6.29
CA HIS A 92 2.82 -3.11 6.73
C HIS A 92 2.43 -2.30 5.50
N LEU A 93 1.26 -1.68 5.54
CA LEU A 93 0.87 -0.71 4.53
C LEU A 93 1.19 0.70 5.00
N ARG A 94 1.67 1.49 4.06
CA ARG A 94 1.72 2.93 4.15
C ARG A 94 0.78 3.56 3.16
N SER A 95 0.47 4.82 3.42
CA SER A 95 -0.42 5.63 2.60
C SER A 95 0.38 6.43 1.57
N PHE A 96 -0.34 7.12 0.69
CA PHE A 96 0.21 8.16 -0.16
C PHE A 96 -0.42 9.48 0.27
N ALA A 97 0.35 10.54 0.46
CA ALA A 97 -0.25 11.86 0.57
C ALA A 97 -0.76 12.32 -0.81
N ARG A 98 -1.83 13.11 -0.79
CA ARG A 98 -2.47 13.75 -1.94
C ARG A 98 -2.10 15.23 -1.89
N CYS A 99 -1.33 15.67 -2.87
CA CYS A 99 -0.85 17.04 -2.99
C CYS A 99 -1.56 17.69 -4.18
N VAL A 100 -2.41 18.68 -3.88
CA VAL A 100 -3.22 19.41 -4.86
C VAL A 100 -2.50 20.70 -5.25
N VAL A 101 -2.14 20.78 -6.53
CA VAL A 101 -1.50 21.94 -7.15
C VAL A 101 -2.53 22.66 -8.00
N ASP A 102 -3.22 23.61 -7.37
CA ASP A 102 -4.24 24.43 -8.00
C ASP A 102 -4.19 25.86 -7.44
N PRO A 103 -3.59 26.82 -8.17
CA PRO A 103 -3.50 28.21 -7.73
C PRO A 103 -4.84 28.94 -7.61
N GLY A 104 -5.93 28.38 -8.16
CA GLY A 104 -7.25 28.99 -8.17
C GLY A 104 -8.09 28.70 -6.93
N ILE A 105 -7.61 27.85 -6.01
CA ILE A 105 -8.39 27.45 -4.84
C ILE A 105 -8.47 28.55 -3.79
N ASN A 106 -9.64 28.69 -3.18
CA ASN A 106 -9.85 29.54 -2.02
C ASN A 106 -9.79 28.68 -0.75
N THR A 107 -8.60 28.61 -0.13
CA THR A 107 -8.35 27.81 1.08
C THR A 107 -9.28 28.18 2.24
N ARG A 108 -9.62 29.45 2.42
CA ARG A 108 -10.51 29.90 3.50
C ARG A 108 -11.92 29.36 3.32
N GLU A 109 -12.41 29.36 2.09
CA GLU A 109 -13.71 28.78 1.74
C GLU A 109 -13.69 27.25 1.91
N ILE A 110 -12.61 26.59 1.49
CA ILE A 110 -12.43 25.15 1.69
C ILE A 110 -12.45 24.80 3.18
N ILE A 111 -11.69 25.52 4.00
CA ILE A 111 -11.66 25.33 5.46
C ILE A 111 -13.05 25.51 6.07
N ALA A 112 -13.79 26.53 5.63
CA ALA A 112 -15.15 26.77 6.09
C ALA A 112 -16.07 25.59 5.73
N ARG A 113 -16.05 25.14 4.47
CA ARG A 113 -16.86 24.00 3.99
C ARG A 113 -16.50 22.69 4.68
N ILE A 114 -15.21 22.41 4.92
CA ILE A 114 -14.80 21.23 5.69
C ILE A 114 -15.43 21.26 7.09
N ARG A 115 -15.44 22.43 7.74
CA ARG A 115 -15.99 22.59 9.10
C ARG A 115 -17.53 22.52 9.18
N GLU A 116 -18.24 22.57 8.06
CA GLU A 116 -19.69 22.40 8.05
C GLU A 116 -20.09 20.98 8.46
N ASP A 117 -19.34 19.98 7.98
CA ASP A 117 -19.66 18.56 8.16
C ASP A 117 -18.61 17.77 8.95
N HIS A 118 -17.44 18.34 9.21
CA HIS A 118 -16.30 17.63 9.81
C HIS A 118 -15.60 18.44 10.91
N VAL A 119 -14.75 17.76 11.68
CA VAL A 119 -13.91 18.42 12.70
C VAL A 119 -12.55 18.72 12.08
N LEU A 120 -12.15 19.99 12.08
CA LEU A 120 -10.85 20.45 11.57
C LEU A 120 -10.13 21.29 12.64
N GLU A 121 -9.17 20.66 13.31
CA GLU A 121 -8.43 21.20 14.46
C GLU A 121 -7.01 21.60 14.07
N PRO A 122 -6.53 22.81 14.40
CA PRO A 122 -5.13 23.18 14.21
C PRO A 122 -4.21 22.30 15.06
N ILE A 123 -3.11 21.83 14.48
CA ILE A 123 -2.11 20.99 15.16
C ILE A 123 -0.68 21.40 14.78
N SER A 124 0.32 20.84 15.46
CA SER A 124 1.70 20.94 15.01
C SER A 124 1.95 20.07 13.78
N ARG A 125 2.82 20.52 12.87
CA ARG A 125 3.32 19.71 11.73
C ARG A 125 3.99 18.41 12.18
N LEU A 126 4.55 18.35 13.39
CA LEU A 126 5.11 17.13 13.96
C LEU A 126 4.05 16.04 14.21
N GLU A 127 2.78 16.43 14.31
CA GLU A 127 1.65 15.56 14.60
C GLU A 127 0.78 15.34 13.35
N ILE A 128 1.25 15.75 12.16
CA ILE A 128 0.45 15.73 10.92
C ILE A 128 0.05 14.31 10.51
N ARG A 129 0.80 13.28 10.92
CA ARG A 129 0.43 11.90 10.58
C ARG A 129 -0.79 11.45 11.39
N PRO A 130 -1.85 10.97 10.72
CA PRO A 130 -3.03 10.46 11.42
C PRO A 130 -2.67 9.21 12.23
N THR A 131 -3.33 9.04 13.37
CA THR A 131 -3.04 7.95 14.32
C THR A 131 -4.11 6.86 14.37
N GLU A 132 -5.31 7.16 13.88
CA GLU A 132 -6.43 6.23 13.81
C GLU A 132 -7.25 6.44 12.53
N ARG A 133 -8.18 5.50 12.27
CA ARG A 133 -9.07 5.57 11.10
C ARG A 133 -9.93 6.84 11.16
N PHE A 134 -10.28 7.31 9.97
CA PHE A 134 -11.12 8.48 9.75
C PHE A 134 -10.46 9.81 10.16
N GLU A 135 -9.16 9.77 10.46
CA GLU A 135 -8.31 10.94 10.64
C GLU A 135 -7.42 11.17 9.42
N PHE A 136 -7.16 12.45 9.15
CA PHE A 136 -6.31 12.90 8.07
C PHE A 136 -5.36 13.97 8.58
N GLY A 137 -4.11 13.87 8.15
CA GLY A 137 -3.18 15.00 8.17
C GLY A 137 -3.54 15.97 7.05
N VAL A 138 -3.63 17.25 7.35
CA VAL A 138 -3.99 18.27 6.37
C VAL A 138 -3.04 19.46 6.47
N GLU A 139 -2.55 19.93 5.33
CA GLU A 139 -1.90 21.24 5.22
C GLU A 139 -2.63 22.07 4.17
N LEU A 140 -3.03 23.29 4.54
CA LEU A 140 -3.71 24.24 3.65
C LEU A 140 -3.02 25.59 3.82
N GLU A 141 -2.44 26.12 2.72
CA GLU A 141 -1.74 27.42 2.74
C GLU A 141 -0.63 27.54 3.81
N GLY A 142 0.02 26.43 4.17
CA GLY A 142 1.09 26.37 5.16
C GLY A 142 0.61 26.20 6.61
N GLU A 143 -0.70 26.18 6.84
CA GLU A 143 -1.28 25.86 8.14
C GLU A 143 -1.60 24.36 8.24
N THR A 144 -1.26 23.74 9.37
CA THR A 144 -1.47 22.31 9.60
C THR A 144 -2.69 22.02 10.45
N TYR A 145 -3.48 21.03 10.04
CA TYR A 145 -4.69 20.60 10.72
C TYR A 145 -4.77 19.07 10.84
N ARG A 146 -5.54 18.63 11.83
CA ARG A 146 -6.14 17.31 11.88
C ARG A 146 -7.58 17.40 11.42
N LEU A 147 -7.92 16.64 10.39
CA LEU A 147 -9.30 16.46 9.94
C LEU A 147 -9.83 15.13 10.49
N ARG A 148 -11.02 15.15 11.08
CA ARG A 148 -11.79 13.95 11.42
C ARG A 148 -13.13 13.94 10.70
N ILE A 149 -13.41 12.86 9.99
CA ILE A 149 -14.68 12.68 9.27
C ILE A 149 -15.80 12.44 10.29
N ALA A 150 -16.94 13.09 10.09
CA ALA A 150 -18.08 12.91 10.98
C ALA A 150 -18.62 11.47 10.90
N PRO A 151 -18.87 10.81 12.04
CA PRO A 151 -19.29 9.40 12.05
C PRO A 151 -20.51 9.09 11.19
N ARG A 152 -21.46 10.02 11.07
CA ARG A 152 -22.68 9.86 10.25
C ARG A 152 -22.43 9.77 8.73
N LEU A 153 -21.24 10.14 8.27
CA LEU A 153 -20.85 10.13 6.86
C LEU A 153 -19.97 8.92 6.50
N ILE A 154 -19.66 8.06 7.46
CA ILE A 154 -18.83 6.87 7.26
C ILE A 154 -19.76 5.72 6.83
N PRO A 155 -19.57 5.14 5.63
CA PRO A 155 -20.35 3.98 5.19
C PRO A 155 -20.03 2.72 6.02
N ASP A 156 -20.97 1.78 6.04
CA ASP A 156 -20.81 0.52 6.78
C ASP A 156 -19.91 -0.51 6.08
N ASP A 157 -19.69 -0.37 4.76
CA ASP A 157 -18.88 -1.32 4.01
C ASP A 157 -17.38 -0.96 4.02
N VAL A 158 -16.54 -1.99 4.02
CA VAL A 158 -15.08 -1.83 4.13
C VAL A 158 -14.50 -1.01 2.98
N TYR A 159 -15.07 -1.11 1.77
CA TYR A 159 -14.52 -0.43 0.61
C TYR A 159 -14.76 1.08 0.67
N HIS A 160 -15.99 1.54 0.83
CA HIS A 160 -16.29 2.98 0.86
C HIS A 160 -15.82 3.64 2.16
N SER A 161 -15.67 2.88 3.25
CA SER A 161 -15.10 3.37 4.52
C SER A 161 -13.56 3.40 4.57
N LEU A 162 -12.86 3.04 3.48
CA LEU A 162 -11.43 3.29 3.39
C LEU A 162 -11.18 4.81 3.42
N ASP A 163 -10.24 5.25 4.24
CA ASP A 163 -9.86 6.67 4.35
C ASP A 163 -9.52 7.31 3.00
N VAL A 164 -8.92 6.55 2.08
CA VAL A 164 -8.62 7.03 0.72
C VAL A 164 -9.89 7.33 -0.11
N ASN A 165 -10.98 6.59 0.12
CA ASN A 165 -12.26 6.79 -0.54
C ASN A 165 -13.04 7.91 0.16
N LEU A 166 -13.03 7.94 1.49
CA LEU A 166 -13.60 9.07 2.24
C LEU A 166 -12.96 10.41 1.85
N LEU A 167 -11.63 10.45 1.72
CA LEU A 167 -10.92 11.62 1.23
C LEU A 167 -11.38 12.00 -0.19
N GLN A 168 -11.56 11.01 -1.05
CA GLN A 168 -11.99 11.25 -2.42
C GLN A 168 -13.41 11.82 -2.48
N ASP A 169 -14.35 11.14 -1.84
CA ASP A 169 -15.78 11.37 -2.00
C ASP A 169 -16.29 12.55 -1.17
N LEU A 170 -15.67 12.82 -0.02
CA LEU A 170 -16.11 13.88 0.90
C LEU A 170 -15.29 15.17 0.80
N ILE A 171 -14.06 15.10 0.26
CA ILE A 171 -13.14 16.25 0.24
C ILE A 171 -12.71 16.59 -1.18
N LEU A 172 -12.01 15.68 -1.88
CA LEU A 172 -11.35 16.01 -3.15
C LEU A 172 -12.35 16.30 -4.29
N ASP A 173 -13.36 15.45 -4.47
CA ASP A 173 -14.39 15.70 -5.48
C ASP A 173 -15.25 16.95 -5.14
N PRO A 174 -15.91 17.04 -3.97
CA PRO A 174 -16.85 18.14 -3.71
C PRO A 174 -16.21 19.50 -3.42
N LEU A 175 -14.96 19.55 -2.95
CA LEU A 175 -14.30 20.80 -2.56
C LEU A 175 -13.25 21.26 -3.58
N PHE A 176 -12.59 20.33 -4.29
CA PHE A 176 -11.55 20.65 -5.27
C PHE A 176 -11.95 20.34 -6.71
N GLY A 177 -13.11 19.70 -6.93
CA GLY A 177 -13.57 19.27 -8.24
C GLY A 177 -12.65 18.21 -8.87
N ILE A 178 -11.98 17.41 -8.05
CA ILE A 178 -11.08 16.33 -8.51
C ILE A 178 -11.89 15.04 -8.58
N THR A 179 -12.67 14.87 -9.66
CA THR A 179 -13.57 13.72 -9.79
C THR A 179 -12.85 12.41 -10.13
N ASN A 180 -11.71 12.48 -10.83
CA ASN A 180 -10.90 11.31 -11.15
C ASN A 180 -9.42 11.50 -10.79
N PRO A 181 -9.01 11.07 -9.59
CA PRO A 181 -7.63 11.18 -9.09
C PRO A 181 -6.57 10.55 -9.97
N ARG A 182 -6.93 9.54 -10.78
CA ARG A 182 -5.95 8.83 -11.62
C ARG A 182 -5.42 9.71 -12.75
N ASN A 183 -6.24 10.64 -13.22
CA ASN A 183 -5.99 11.39 -14.45
C ASN A 183 -6.00 12.92 -14.25
N ASP A 184 -6.32 13.41 -13.04
CA ASP A 184 -6.34 14.86 -12.78
C ASP A 184 -4.90 15.39 -12.66
N PRO A 185 -4.48 16.33 -13.54
CA PRO A 185 -3.12 16.86 -13.55
C PRO A 185 -2.77 17.72 -12.32
N ARG A 186 -3.78 18.16 -11.57
CA ARG A 186 -3.59 18.95 -10.34
C ARG A 186 -3.23 18.07 -9.15
N LEU A 187 -3.44 16.76 -9.24
CA LEU A 187 -3.22 15.84 -8.13
C LEU A 187 -1.89 15.09 -8.26
N ARG A 188 -1.05 15.18 -7.23
CA ARG A 188 0.20 14.43 -7.10
C ARG A 188 0.12 13.47 -5.92
N PHE A 189 0.71 12.29 -6.07
CA PHE A 189 0.78 11.27 -5.03
C PHE A 189 2.20 11.18 -4.48
N ILE A 190 2.34 11.36 -3.17
CA ILE A 190 3.63 11.33 -2.48
C ILE A 190 3.61 10.11 -1.54
N ALA A 191 4.56 9.20 -1.68
CA ALA A 191 4.63 8.03 -0.80
C ALA A 191 4.96 8.49 0.64
N ASP A 192 4.16 8.06 1.63
CA ASP A 192 4.55 8.20 3.04
C ASP A 192 5.71 7.25 3.30
N GLN A 193 6.95 7.75 3.37
CA GLN A 193 8.12 6.96 3.70
C GLN A 193 9.06 7.74 4.63
N PRO A 194 9.67 7.09 5.64
CA PRO A 194 10.63 7.74 6.50
C PRO A 194 11.84 8.22 5.69
N GLY A 195 12.23 9.48 5.85
CA GLY A 195 13.37 10.05 5.14
C GLY A 195 13.14 10.33 3.65
N ALA A 196 11.92 10.12 3.13
CA ALA A 196 11.53 10.78 1.89
C ALA A 196 11.58 12.29 2.14
N GLU A 197 12.05 13.06 1.15
CA GLU A 197 11.96 14.52 1.16
C GLU A 197 10.49 14.94 1.08
N GLU A 198 9.74 14.73 2.16
CA GLU A 198 8.34 15.12 2.30
C GLU A 198 8.18 16.65 2.23
N ASP A 199 9.28 17.39 2.31
CA ASP A 199 9.30 18.83 2.57
C ASP A 199 9.18 19.75 1.36
N GLN A 200 9.18 19.31 0.09
CA GLN A 200 9.30 20.27 -1.02
C GLN A 200 8.53 19.93 -2.30
N ILE A 201 7.30 19.46 -2.21
CA ILE A 201 6.38 19.66 -3.33
C ILE A 201 5.44 20.79 -2.95
N PRO A 202 5.67 22.03 -3.44
CA PRO A 202 4.73 23.13 -3.24
C PRO A 202 3.35 22.72 -3.78
N CYS A 203 2.39 22.55 -2.87
CA CYS A 203 0.96 22.47 -3.18
C CYS A 203 0.19 23.47 -2.34
N GLN A 204 -1.02 23.78 -2.80
CA GLN A 204 -1.95 24.63 -2.06
C GLN A 204 -2.72 23.83 -1.01
N ALA A 205 -2.90 22.53 -1.24
CA ALA A 205 -3.48 21.61 -0.26
C ALA A 205 -2.74 20.27 -0.25
N TRP A 206 -2.53 19.73 0.95
CA TRP A 206 -1.92 18.43 1.16
C TRP A 206 -2.78 17.62 2.13
N PHE A 207 -3.00 16.35 1.81
CA PHE A 207 -3.81 15.43 2.60
C PHE A 207 -3.12 14.09 2.77
N LEU A 208 -2.96 13.62 4.00
CA LEU A 208 -2.47 12.27 4.30
C LEU A 208 -3.59 11.47 4.98
N PRO A 209 -4.21 10.52 4.27
CA PRO A 209 -5.19 9.63 4.87
C PRO A 209 -4.50 8.56 5.71
N TYR A 210 -5.18 8.11 6.77
CA TYR A 210 -4.75 6.95 7.54
C TYR A 210 -4.56 5.73 6.62
N PRO A 211 -3.45 4.97 6.75
CA PRO A 211 -3.17 3.85 5.87
C PRO A 211 -4.20 2.73 6.05
N ALA A 212 -4.67 2.16 4.94
CA ALA A 212 -5.44 0.92 4.96
C ALA A 212 -4.59 -0.21 5.57
N SER A 213 -5.22 -1.13 6.30
CA SER A 213 -4.54 -2.31 6.83
C SER A 213 -4.41 -3.43 5.78
N VAL A 214 -3.55 -4.42 6.03
CA VAL A 214 -3.47 -5.62 5.18
C VAL A 214 -4.82 -6.36 5.17
N ALA A 215 -5.49 -6.38 6.32
CA ALA A 215 -6.81 -6.99 6.47
C ALA A 215 -7.88 -6.28 5.63
N ASP A 216 -7.85 -4.95 5.53
CA ASP A 216 -8.74 -4.19 4.64
C ASP A 216 -8.53 -4.60 3.18
N VAL A 217 -7.27 -4.69 2.72
CA VAL A 217 -6.95 -5.11 1.35
C VAL A 217 -7.45 -6.51 1.05
N MET A 218 -7.24 -7.45 1.98
CA MET A 218 -7.73 -8.82 1.83
C MET A 218 -9.25 -8.85 1.77
N THR A 219 -9.95 -8.13 2.65
CA THR A 219 -11.42 -8.09 2.68
C THR A 219 -12.01 -7.49 1.40
N VAL A 220 -11.38 -6.43 0.86
CA VAL A 220 -11.75 -5.84 -0.43
C VAL A 220 -11.56 -6.84 -1.57
N ALA A 221 -10.43 -7.55 -1.58
CA ALA A 221 -10.15 -8.58 -2.58
C ALA A 221 -11.11 -9.77 -2.50
N ASP A 222 -11.43 -10.24 -1.29
CA ASP A 222 -12.40 -11.32 -1.03
C ASP A 222 -13.81 -10.94 -1.52
N SER A 223 -14.12 -9.64 -1.54
CA SER A 223 -15.36 -9.09 -2.07
C SER A 223 -15.37 -8.91 -3.60
N GLY A 224 -14.30 -9.33 -4.30
CA GLY A 224 -14.15 -9.18 -5.75
C GLY A 224 -13.90 -7.74 -6.20
N LEU A 225 -13.59 -6.83 -5.28
CA LEU A 225 -13.32 -5.42 -5.55
C LEU A 225 -11.81 -5.17 -5.67
N ALA A 226 -11.44 -4.09 -6.36
CA ALA A 226 -10.06 -3.67 -6.51
C ALA A 226 -9.78 -2.43 -5.65
N MET A 227 -8.65 -2.43 -4.94
CA MET A 227 -8.21 -1.28 -4.15
C MET A 227 -8.14 -0.01 -5.01
N PRO A 228 -8.52 1.17 -4.47
CA PRO A 228 -8.41 2.45 -5.17
C PRO A 228 -6.96 2.72 -5.65
N PRO A 229 -6.75 3.48 -6.73
CA PRO A 229 -5.40 3.75 -7.21
C PRO A 229 -4.54 4.44 -6.14
N LYS A 230 -3.26 4.02 -6.03
CA LYS A 230 -2.28 4.59 -5.09
C LYS A 230 -2.79 4.60 -3.64
N SER A 231 -3.48 3.53 -3.24
CA SER A 231 -3.98 3.34 -1.87
C SER A 231 -3.07 2.45 -1.01
N THR A 232 -2.21 1.64 -1.63
CA THR A 232 -1.40 0.64 -0.92
C THR A 232 0.09 0.78 -1.21
N LEU A 233 0.90 1.07 -0.20
CA LEU A 233 2.36 0.94 -0.25
C LEU A 233 2.81 -0.16 0.71
N PHE A 234 2.95 -1.39 0.21
CA PHE A 234 3.42 -2.53 1.00
C PHE A 234 4.89 -2.41 1.36
N THR A 235 5.19 -2.69 2.63
CA THR A 235 6.53 -2.75 3.20
C THR A 235 6.67 -3.98 4.11
N PRO A 236 7.87 -4.58 4.24
CA PRO A 236 9.09 -4.25 3.50
C PRO A 236 8.96 -4.60 2.00
N LYS A 237 9.68 -3.87 1.15
CA LYS A 237 9.79 -4.25 -0.27
C LYS A 237 10.90 -5.28 -0.42
N LEU A 238 10.63 -6.33 -1.17
CA LEU A 238 11.68 -7.27 -1.56
C LEU A 238 12.67 -6.56 -2.49
N PRO A 239 13.99 -6.58 -2.19
CA PRO A 239 14.99 -6.06 -3.11
C PRO A 239 14.90 -6.78 -4.46
N SER A 240 15.07 -6.02 -5.53
CA SER A 240 15.08 -6.60 -6.88
C SER A 240 16.40 -7.33 -7.14
N GLY A 241 16.34 -8.41 -7.91
CA GLY A 241 17.53 -9.14 -8.35
C GLY A 241 18.11 -10.13 -7.32
N LEU A 242 17.46 -10.33 -6.16
CA LEU A 242 17.90 -11.34 -5.17
C LEU A 242 17.86 -12.76 -5.71
N VAL A 243 16.78 -13.07 -6.42
CA VAL A 243 16.59 -14.35 -7.10
C VAL A 243 16.21 -14.02 -8.53
N ILE A 244 17.03 -14.45 -9.47
CA ILE A 244 16.81 -14.28 -10.90
C ILE A 244 16.69 -15.67 -11.49
N ARG A 245 15.62 -15.89 -12.25
CA ARG A 245 15.52 -17.05 -13.13
C ARG A 245 16.28 -16.72 -14.40
N GLU A 246 17.36 -17.45 -14.65
CA GLU A 246 18.01 -17.40 -15.95
C GLU A 246 17.05 -17.93 -17.01
N LEU A 247 16.92 -17.19 -18.11
CA LEU A 247 16.19 -17.66 -19.28
C LEU A 247 17.19 -18.39 -20.15
N ASP A 248 16.89 -19.65 -20.50
CA ASP A 248 17.68 -20.36 -21.49
C ASP A 248 17.75 -19.50 -22.76
N LYS A 249 18.97 -19.18 -23.20
CA LYS A 249 19.16 -18.56 -24.51
C LYS A 249 18.77 -19.60 -25.56
N THR A 250 17.58 -19.46 -26.12
CA THR A 250 17.22 -20.08 -27.41
C THR A 250 18.19 -19.66 -28.49
#